data_AF-A0A7W1F9V5-F1
#
_entry.id   AF-A0A7W1F9V5-F1
#
_cell.length_a   1.000
_cell.length_b   1.000
_cell.length_c   1.000
_cell.angle_alpha   90.00
_cell.angle_beta   90.00
_cell.angle_gamma   90.00
#
_symmetry.space_group_name_H-M   'P 1'
#
loop_
_entity.id
_entity.type
_entity.pdbx_description
1 polymer ?
#
loop_
_entity_poly.entity_id
_entity_poly.type
_entity_poly.pdbx_seq_one_letter_code
_entity_poly.pdbx_strand_id
1 'polypeptide(L)'
;MFAIGMAAVLGAVGGFVYVRTGADLLAANDAGLRSRAEVLAAGIQGNGPSVADVGTTLIEPDEAFAQVADASGTIEQSSPIVENTPLLPAATIRSLSHPQLFDRRIAGIDNVTRVLAVPIET
;
A
#
# COMPACT_ATOMS: atom_id res chain seq x y z
N MET A 1 27.24 -22.59 -32.69
CA MET A 1 25.75 -22.65 -32.83
C MET A 1 25.09 -23.15 -31.55
N PHE A 2 25.48 -24.30 -31.00
CA PHE A 2 24.93 -24.85 -29.74
C PHE A 2 24.99 -23.88 -28.55
N ALA A 3 26.14 -23.25 -28.32
CA ALA A 3 26.31 -22.29 -27.23
C ALA A 3 25.37 -21.08 -27.33
N ILE A 4 25.08 -20.61 -28.56
CA ILE A 4 24.14 -19.50 -28.80
C ILE A 4 22.70 -19.96 -28.50
N GLY A 5 22.34 -21.18 -28.92
CA GLY A 5 21.04 -21.77 -28.59
C GLY A 5 20.84 -21.92 -27.08
N MET A 6 21.85 -22.41 -26.36
CA MET A 6 21.80 -22.53 -24.90
C MET A 6 21.72 -21.17 -24.21
N ALA A 7 22.48 -20.17 -24.67
CA ALA A 7 22.41 -18.81 -24.14
C ALA A 7 21.02 -18.19 -24.33
N ALA A 8 20.38 -18.41 -25.48
CA ALA A 8 19.02 -17.93 -25.74
C ALA A 8 17.99 -18.61 -24.81
N VAL A 9 18.11 -19.92 -24.60
CA VAL A 9 17.23 -20.66 -23.67
C VAL A 9 17.42 -20.18 -22.24
N LEU A 10 18.66 -20.02 -21.78
CA LEU A 10 18.97 -19.51 -20.44
C LEU A 10 18.43 -18.08 -20.25
N GLY A 11 18.60 -17.21 -21.24
CA GLY A 11 18.06 -15.86 -21.21
C GLY A 11 16.54 -15.83 -21.17
N ALA A 12 15.87 -16.66 -21.97
CA ALA A 12 14.42 -16.76 -22.00
C ALA A 12 13.84 -17.29 -20.69
N VAL A 13 14.42 -18.37 -20.14
CA VAL A 13 13.98 -18.95 -18.87
C VAL A 13 14.25 -18.00 -17.71
N GLY A 14 15.45 -17.40 -17.66
CA GLY A 14 15.80 -16.42 -16.63
C GLY A 14 14.89 -15.19 -16.66
N GLY A 15 14.63 -14.64 -17.84
CA GLY A 15 13.71 -13.53 -18.04
C GLY A 15 12.27 -13.88 -17.65
N PHE A 16 11.79 -15.06 -18.05
CA PHE A 16 10.46 -15.53 -17.68
C PHE A 16 10.29 -15.68 -16.16
N VAL A 17 11.25 -16.33 -15.50
CA VAL A 17 11.24 -16.49 -14.04
C VAL A 17 11.28 -15.12 -13.36
N TYR A 18 12.14 -14.21 -13.82
CA TYR A 18 12.23 -12.87 -13.24
C TYR A 18 10.91 -12.10 -13.32
N VAL A 19 10.27 -12.06 -14.49
CA VAL A 19 8.98 -11.39 -14.69
C VAL A 19 7.88 -12.06 -13.86
N ARG A 20 7.86 -13.40 -13.84
CA ARG A 20 6.85 -14.16 -13.09
C ARG A 20 6.97 -13.95 -11.59
N THR A 21 8.17 -14.06 -11.04
CA THR A 21 8.42 -13.83 -9.62
C THR A 21 8.10 -12.38 -9.23
N GLY A 22 8.45 -11.40 -10.06
CA GLY A 22 8.08 -10.01 -9.82
C GLY A 22 6.55 -9.81 -9.77
N ALA A 23 5.81 -10.43 -10.68
CA ALA A 23 4.35 -10.39 -10.69
C ALA A 23 3.74 -11.08 -9.46
N ASP A 24 4.27 -12.24 -9.06
CA ASP A 24 3.79 -12.99 -7.89
C ASP A 24 4.05 -12.22 -6.59
N LEU A 25 5.23 -11.59 -6.45
CA LEU A 25 5.56 -10.75 -5.30
C LEU A 25 4.64 -9.52 -5.19
N LEU A 26 4.36 -8.87 -6.33
CA LEU A 26 3.46 -7.71 -6.35
C LEU A 26 2.03 -8.12 -5.96
N ALA A 27 1.54 -9.25 -6.49
CA ALA A 27 0.23 -9.78 -6.15
C ALA A 27 0.12 -10.15 -4.65
N ALA A 28 1.17 -10.74 -4.07
CA ALA A 28 1.22 -11.05 -2.65
C ALA A 28 1.22 -9.78 -1.77
N ASN A 29 1.96 -8.75 -2.18
CA ASN A 29 1.96 -7.45 -1.49
C ASN A 29 0.57 -6.78 -1.54
N ASP A 30 -0.06 -6.76 -2.73
CA ASP A 30 -1.41 -6.21 -2.92
C ASP A 30 -2.47 -6.95 -2.08
N ALA A 31 -2.36 -8.28 -1.96
CA ALA A 31 -3.24 -9.08 -1.12
C ALA A 31 -3.04 -8.76 0.37
N GLY A 32 -1.79 -8.61 0.82
CA GLY A 32 -1.46 -8.22 2.19
C GLY A 32 -2.00 -6.83 2.55
N LEU A 33 -1.82 -5.84 1.67
CA LEU A 33 -2.36 -4.50 1.84
C LEU A 33 -3.89 -4.51 1.94
N ARG A 34 -4.57 -5.29 1.09
CA ARG A 34 -6.02 -5.42 1.12
C ARG A 34 -6.53 -6.01 2.44
N SER A 35 -5.92 -7.10 2.89
CA SER A 35 -6.31 -7.73 4.16
C SER A 35 -6.13 -6.79 5.35
N ARG A 36 -5.02 -6.04 5.40
CA ARG A 36 -4.78 -5.05 6.48
C ARG A 36 -5.77 -3.89 6.42
N ALA A 37 -6.08 -3.40 5.22
CA ALA A 37 -7.05 -2.33 5.04
C ALA A 37 -8.48 -2.74 5.40
N GLU A 38 -8.87 -4.00 5.14
CA GLU A 38 -10.17 -4.55 5.57
C GLU A 38 -10.29 -4.58 7.10
N VAL A 39 -9.23 -5.00 7.81
CA VAL A 39 -9.19 -4.97 9.28
C VAL A 39 -9.30 -3.54 9.82
N LEU A 40 -8.56 -2.60 9.22
CA LEU A 40 -8.63 -1.17 9.57
C LEU A 40 -10.03 -0.60 9.34
N ALA A 41 -10.63 -0.86 8.17
CA ALA A 41 -11.96 -0.35 7.82
C ALA A 41 -13.05 -0.90 8.75
N ALA A 42 -13.00 -2.19 9.09
CA ALA A 42 -13.93 -2.80 10.03
C ALA A 42 -13.79 -2.22 11.44
N GLY A 43 -12.56 -1.94 11.89
CA GLY A 43 -12.29 -1.28 13.17
C GLY A 43 -12.86 0.14 13.24
N ILE A 44 -12.69 0.92 12.17
CA ILE A 44 -13.20 2.29 12.06
C ILE A 44 -14.74 2.33 12.04
N GLN A 45 -15.39 1.44 11.28
CA GLN A 45 -16.86 1.35 11.27
C GLN A 45 -17.45 0.96 12.63
N GLY A 46 -16.75 0.12 13.40
CA GLY A 46 -17.23 -0.35 14.70
C GLY A 46 -16.98 0.60 15.86
N ASN A 47 -15.83 1.29 15.90
CA ASN A 47 -15.35 2.03 17.07
C ASN A 47 -14.99 3.50 16.81
N GLY A 48 -15.18 4.01 15.59
CA GLY A 48 -14.81 5.37 15.19
C GLY A 48 -13.35 5.48 14.69
N PRO A 49 -12.91 6.68 14.27
CA PRO A 49 -11.69 6.89 13.46
C PRO A 49 -10.33 6.67 14.16
N SER A 50 -10.26 5.96 15.29
CA SER A 50 -9.03 5.78 16.07
C SER A 50 -8.04 4.80 15.41
N VAL A 51 -7.04 5.34 14.68
CA VAL A 51 -5.85 4.61 14.18
C VAL A 51 -4.95 4.15 15.33
N ALA A 52 -4.98 4.86 16.47
CA ALA A 52 -4.14 4.60 17.65
C ALA A 52 -4.41 3.23 18.28
N ASP A 53 -5.64 2.71 18.17
CA ASP A 53 -5.99 1.40 18.74
C ASP A 53 -5.57 0.24 17.83
N VAL A 54 -5.34 0.50 16.54
CA VAL A 54 -4.92 -0.52 15.56
C VAL A 54 -3.40 -0.75 15.59
N GLY A 55 -2.63 0.21 16.14
CA GLY A 55 -1.18 0.17 16.23
C GLY A 55 -0.58 -0.55 17.45
N THR A 56 -1.38 -0.94 18.46
CA THR A 56 -0.83 -1.51 19.70
C THR A 56 -0.55 -3.01 19.64
N THR A 57 -1.15 -3.75 18.69
CA THR A 57 -1.09 -5.23 18.71
C THR A 57 -0.56 -5.89 17.42
N LEU A 58 -0.55 -5.22 16.25
CA LEU A 58 -0.31 -5.93 14.98
C LEU A 58 0.87 -5.48 14.11
N ILE A 59 1.47 -4.29 14.31
CA ILE A 59 2.50 -3.81 13.37
C ILE A 59 3.55 -2.96 14.07
N GLU A 60 4.82 -3.27 13.84
CA GLU A 60 5.93 -2.45 14.33
C GLU A 60 5.80 -1.02 13.77
N PRO A 61 5.79 0.02 14.64
CA PRO A 61 5.47 1.39 14.26
C PRO A 61 6.49 2.04 13.31
N ASP A 62 7.61 1.37 13.05
CA ASP A 62 8.64 1.78 12.09
C ASP A 62 8.49 1.15 10.69
N GLU A 63 7.74 0.04 10.55
CA GLU A 63 7.59 -0.68 9.28
C GLU A 63 6.24 -0.49 8.58
N ALA A 64 5.22 0.03 9.27
CA ALA A 64 3.94 0.37 8.65
C ALA A 64 3.39 1.71 9.09
N PHE A 65 2.74 2.37 8.14
CA PHE A 65 2.13 3.67 8.30
C PHE A 65 0.71 3.64 7.74
N ALA A 66 -0.19 4.36 8.40
CA ALA A 66 -1.57 4.56 8.00
C ALA A 66 -1.95 6.03 8.22
N GLN A 67 -2.93 6.49 7.45
CA GLN A 67 -3.48 7.84 7.57
C GLN A 67 -4.99 7.78 7.32
N VAL A 68 -5.74 8.45 8.18
CA VAL A 68 -7.18 8.63 8.06
C VAL A 68 -7.42 10.10 7.74
N ALA A 69 -8.16 10.35 6.67
CA ALA A 69 -8.55 11.67 6.24
C ALA A 69 -10.07 11.75 6.14
N ASP A 70 -10.61 12.93 6.43
CA ASP A 70 -12.01 13.24 6.27
C ASP A 70 -12.40 13.36 4.77
N ALA A 71 -13.70 13.53 4.51
CA ALA A 71 -14.21 13.76 3.15
C ALA A 71 -13.69 15.04 2.47
N SER A 72 -13.14 15.99 3.23
CA SER A 72 -12.52 17.21 2.70
C SER A 72 -11.06 16.99 2.26
N GLY A 73 -10.47 15.85 2.64
CA GLY A 73 -9.07 15.51 2.46
C GLY A 73 -8.16 16.09 3.55
N THR A 74 -8.74 16.49 4.69
CA THR A 74 -8.02 16.89 5.90
C THR A 74 -7.67 15.64 6.69
N ILE A 75 -6.40 15.53 7.09
CA ILE A 75 -5.92 14.37 7.84
C ILE A 75 -6.43 14.49 9.29
N GLU A 76 -7.23 13.52 9.71
CA GLU A 76 -7.72 13.43 11.09
C GLU A 76 -6.72 12.68 11.97
N GLN A 77 -6.10 11.64 11.41
CA GLN A 77 -5.14 10.82 12.14
C GLN A 77 -4.05 10.25 11.23
N SER A 78 -2.84 10.14 11.76
CA SER A 78 -1.68 9.67 11.01
C SER A 78 -0.71 8.91 11.91
N SER A 79 -0.03 7.91 11.36
CA SER A 79 1.13 7.28 12.01
C SER A 79 2.31 8.24 12.08
N PRO A 80 3.22 8.11 13.09
CA PRO A 80 4.33 9.03 13.31
C PRO A 80 5.26 9.22 12.09
N ILE A 81 5.52 8.15 11.32
CA ILE A 81 6.37 8.21 10.11
C ILE A 81 5.82 9.16 9.05
N VAL A 82 4.50 9.33 8.96
CA VAL A 82 3.84 10.12 7.90
C VAL A 82 3.03 11.29 8.43
N GLU A 83 3.21 11.66 9.70
CA GLU A 83 2.44 12.69 10.41
C GLU A 83 2.44 14.05 9.68
N ASN A 84 3.56 14.41 9.04
CA ASN A 84 3.73 15.69 8.36
C ASN A 84 3.58 15.61 6.83
N THR A 85 3.31 14.42 6.26
CA THR A 85 3.26 14.23 4.81
C THR A 85 1.97 13.51 4.40
N PRO A 86 1.08 14.16 3.61
CA PRO A 86 -0.11 13.50 3.08
C PRO A 86 0.26 12.33 2.16
N LEU A 87 -0.28 11.14 2.43
CA LEU A 87 -0.08 9.96 1.58
C LEU A 87 -0.70 10.16 0.18
N LEU A 88 -1.87 10.82 0.17
CA LEU A 88 -2.63 11.13 -1.04
C LEU A 88 -2.98 12.62 -1.08
N PRO A 89 -3.02 13.23 -2.28
CA PRO A 89 -3.54 14.59 -2.43
C PRO A 89 -5.02 14.65 -2.06
N ALA A 90 -5.45 15.74 -1.43
CA ALA A 90 -6.85 15.93 -1.04
C ALA A 90 -7.84 15.81 -2.22
N ALA A 91 -7.43 16.20 -3.44
CA ALA A 91 -8.24 16.00 -4.64
C ALA A 91 -8.49 14.52 -4.96
N THR A 92 -7.49 13.66 -4.75
CA THR A 92 -7.59 12.21 -4.98
C THR A 92 -8.49 11.56 -3.93
N ILE A 93 -8.33 11.95 -2.66
CA ILE A 93 -9.18 11.49 -1.55
C ILE A 93 -10.66 11.82 -1.84
N ARG A 94 -10.96 13.06 -2.25
CA ARG A 94 -12.32 13.48 -2.59
C ARG A 94 -12.93 12.74 -3.78
N SER A 95 -12.11 12.33 -4.74
CA SER A 95 -12.58 11.58 -5.92
C SER A 95 -12.72 10.07 -5.68
N LEU A 96 -12.31 9.59 -4.50
CA LEU A 96 -12.24 8.16 -4.22
C LEU A 96 -13.63 7.59 -3.93
N SER A 97 -14.13 6.74 -4.83
CA SER A 97 -15.43 6.08 -4.68
C SER A 97 -15.33 4.59 -4.40
N HIS A 98 -14.17 3.98 -4.66
CA HIS A 98 -13.91 2.55 -4.47
C HIS A 98 -12.47 2.35 -3.97
N PRO A 99 -12.15 1.21 -3.33
CA PRO A 99 -10.78 0.90 -2.93
C PRO A 99 -9.81 0.93 -4.11
N GLN A 100 -8.71 1.68 -3.99
CA GLN A 100 -7.76 1.88 -5.09
C GLN A 100 -6.30 1.88 -4.59
N LEU A 101 -5.43 1.22 -5.36
CA LEU A 101 -3.98 1.18 -5.14
C LEU A 101 -3.29 2.33 -5.87
N PHE A 102 -2.30 2.92 -5.20
CA PHE A 102 -1.49 4.01 -5.74
C PHE A 102 -0.01 3.75 -5.48
N ASP A 103 0.83 3.95 -6.50
CA ASP A 103 2.27 3.94 -6.36
C ASP A 103 2.76 5.39 -6.19
N ARG A 104 3.32 5.69 -5.02
CA ARG A 104 3.64 7.07 -4.59
C ARG A 104 5.03 7.15 -4.01
N ARG A 105 5.71 8.26 -4.26
CA ARG A 105 6.94 8.59 -3.52
C ARG A 105 6.57 9.52 -2.38
N ILE A 106 6.77 9.05 -1.15
CA ILE A 106 6.41 9.76 0.07
C ILE A 106 7.69 10.41 0.62
N ALA A 107 7.59 11.67 1.03
CA ALA A 107 8.74 12.36 1.63
C ALA A 107 9.11 11.66 2.95
N GLY A 108 10.38 11.27 3.09
CA GLY A 108 10.88 10.52 4.25
C GLY A 108 10.91 8.99 4.08
N ILE A 109 10.39 8.45 2.96
CA ILE A 109 10.50 7.03 2.62
C ILE A 109 11.34 6.85 1.36
N ASP A 110 12.37 6.02 1.47
CA ASP A 110 13.19 5.66 0.32
C ASP A 110 12.43 4.68 -0.58
N ASN A 111 12.32 5.04 -1.88
CA ASN A 111 11.62 4.31 -2.96
C ASN A 111 10.15 4.67 -3.19
N VAL A 112 9.60 4.06 -4.25
CA VAL A 112 8.18 4.12 -4.58
C VAL A 112 7.45 3.17 -3.64
N THR A 113 6.44 3.68 -2.97
CA THR A 113 5.64 3.02 -1.97
C THR A 113 4.24 2.79 -2.51
N ARG A 114 3.76 1.54 -2.40
CA ARG A 114 2.38 1.21 -2.76
C ARG A 114 1.45 1.48 -1.57
N VAL A 115 0.41 2.26 -1.81
CA VAL A 115 -0.59 2.67 -0.81
C VAL A 115 -1.97 2.24 -1.28
N LEU A 116 -2.76 1.66 -0.38
CA LEU A 116 -4.16 1.32 -0.63
C LEU A 116 -5.06 2.36 0.04
N ALA A 117 -5.88 3.04 -0.75
CA ALA A 117 -6.92 3.91 -0.25
C ALA A 117 -8.24 3.13 -0.20
N VAL A 118 -8.94 3.17 0.93
CA VAL A 118 -10.27 2.57 1.10
C VAL A 118 -11.25 3.67 1.52
N PRO A 119 -12.29 3.95 0.73
CA PRO A 119 -13.34 4.85 1.16
C PRO A 119 -14.18 4.16 2.24
N ILE A 120 -14.47 4.88 3.32
CA ILE A 120 -15.32 4.39 4.40
C ILE A 120 -16.55 5.29 4.44
N GLU A 121 -17.72 4.68 4.33
CA GLU A 121 -18.99 5.35 4.61
C GLU A 121 -19.19 5.31 6.14
N THR A 122 -19.11 6.47 6.79
CA THR A 122 -19.45 6.68 8.20
C THR A 122 -20.88 7.18 8.38
#